data_AF-A0A1I3RGM7-F1
#
_entry.id   AF-A0A1I3RGM7-F1
#
_cell.length_a   1.000
_cell.length_b   1.000
_cell.length_c   1.000
_cell.angle_alpha   90.00
_cell.angle_beta   90.00
_cell.angle_gamma   90.00
#
_symmetry.space_group_name_H-M   'P 1'
#
loop_
_entity.id
_entity.type
_entity.pdbx_description
1 polymer ?
#
loop_
_entity_poly.entity_id
_entity_poly.type
_entity_poly.pdbx_seq_one_letter_code
_entity_poly.pdbx_strand_id
1 'polypeptide(L)'
;MGQTRWHMSTEDGALTLARRMPARFDVAATTVIEGGAGLRKARVAHQVRQDMWRALQNLRGFAPVVRVRSSGDNLEITAGGAVAGRFPKTETEARIRAVLDNEHHRARWGRYAKEAKR
;
A
#
# COMPACT_ATOMS: atom_id res chain seq x y z
N MET A 1 -17.09 -3.73 -19.46
CA MET A 1 -16.65 -3.48 -18.05
C MET A 1 -15.14 -3.64 -17.98
N GLY A 2 -14.40 -2.52 -17.95
CA GLY A 2 -12.95 -2.55 -18.03
C GLY A 2 -12.34 -3.17 -16.78
N GLN A 3 -11.80 -4.38 -16.92
CA GLN A 3 -10.94 -5.02 -15.92
C GLN A 3 -9.85 -4.02 -15.54
N THR A 4 -9.90 -3.46 -14.33
CA THR A 4 -8.83 -2.58 -13.85
C THR A 4 -7.61 -3.46 -13.65
N ARG A 5 -6.75 -3.55 -14.66
CA ARG A 5 -5.53 -4.36 -14.63
C ARG A 5 -4.55 -3.72 -13.66
N TRP A 6 -4.38 -4.35 -12.51
CA TRP A 6 -3.34 -3.97 -11.55
C TRP A 6 -2.02 -4.61 -11.98
N HIS A 7 -0.95 -3.84 -11.88
CA HIS A 7 0.40 -4.32 -12.14
C HIS A 7 1.03 -4.72 -10.81
N MET A 8 1.58 -5.93 -10.78
CA MET A 8 2.25 -6.48 -9.63
C MET A 8 3.64 -6.93 -10.06
N SER A 9 4.66 -6.33 -9.48
CA SER A 9 6.07 -6.66 -9.74
C SER A 9 6.72 -7.04 -8.43
N THR A 10 7.58 -8.05 -8.47
CA THR A 10 8.43 -8.40 -7.32
C THR A 10 9.87 -8.25 -7.76
N GLU A 11 10.58 -7.31 -7.15
CA GLU A 11 11.95 -6.93 -7.48
C GLU A 11 12.70 -6.75 -6.15
N ASP A 12 13.93 -7.30 -6.05
CA ASP A 12 14.80 -7.16 -4.87
C ASP A 12 14.13 -7.54 -3.52
N GLY A 13 13.25 -8.53 -3.55
CA GLY A 13 12.49 -8.95 -2.37
C GLY A 13 11.42 -7.94 -1.92
N ALA A 14 11.18 -6.87 -2.67
CA ALA A 14 10.08 -5.94 -2.53
C ALA A 14 8.98 -6.25 -3.55
N LEU A 15 7.74 -6.20 -3.11
CA LEU A 15 6.56 -6.37 -3.94
C LEU A 15 5.91 -5.01 -4.16
N THR A 16 5.80 -4.59 -5.41
CA THR A 16 5.17 -3.34 -5.82
C THR A 16 3.85 -3.64 -6.53
N LEU A 17 2.76 -3.11 -6.00
CA LEU A 17 1.41 -3.15 -6.56
C LEU A 17 1.04 -1.75 -7.03
N ALA A 18 0.84 -1.56 -8.33
CA ALA A 18 0.55 -0.26 -8.93
C ALA A 18 -0.65 -0.33 -9.87
N ARG A 19 -1.43 0.76 -9.94
CA ARG A 19 -2.52 0.88 -10.93
C ARG A 19 -2.03 1.31 -12.31
N ARG A 20 -0.94 2.08 -12.39
CA ARG A 20 -0.35 2.57 -13.64
C ARG A 20 1.15 2.33 -13.62
N MET A 21 1.71 2.01 -14.77
CA MET A 21 3.15 1.92 -14.99
C MET A 21 3.64 3.15 -15.79
N PRO A 22 4.84 3.67 -15.48
CA PRO A 22 5.71 3.29 -14.37
C PRO A 22 5.10 3.64 -13.00
N ALA A 23 5.36 2.82 -11.99
CA ALA A 23 4.93 3.07 -10.63
C ALA A 23 5.59 4.35 -10.11
N ARG A 24 4.80 5.38 -9.81
CA ARG A 24 5.28 6.69 -9.34
C ARG A 24 4.69 7.00 -7.97
N PHE A 25 5.52 7.59 -7.11
CA PHE A 25 5.17 8.03 -5.77
C PHE A 25 5.31 9.55 -5.69
N ASP A 26 4.30 10.31 -6.14
CA ASP A 26 4.29 11.76 -5.98
C ASP A 26 4.03 12.14 -4.51
N VAL A 27 3.30 11.27 -3.80
CA VAL A 27 3.09 11.27 -2.36
C VAL A 27 3.18 9.83 -1.86
N ALA A 28 3.86 9.63 -0.72
CA ALA A 28 3.99 8.33 -0.08
C ALA A 28 4.21 8.50 1.42
N ALA A 29 3.73 7.55 2.19
CA ALA A 29 4.13 7.36 3.57
C ALA A 29 4.52 5.90 3.80
N THR A 30 5.38 5.69 4.79
CA THR A 30 5.92 4.38 5.14
C THR A 30 5.52 4.00 6.55
N THR A 31 5.21 2.72 6.74
CA THR A 31 5.01 2.11 8.05
C THR A 31 5.73 0.77 8.13
N VAL A 32 6.02 0.33 9.35
CA VAL A 32 6.64 -0.96 9.63
C VAL A 32 5.67 -1.79 10.47
N ILE A 33 5.51 -3.06 10.12
CA ILE A 33 4.86 -4.06 10.96
C ILE A 33 5.95 -4.92 11.58
N GLU A 34 6.14 -4.77 12.87
CA GLU A 34 7.11 -5.54 13.65
C GLU A 34 6.73 -7.03 13.67
N GLY A 35 7.70 -7.92 13.48
CA GLY A 35 7.47 -9.37 13.37
C GLY A 35 6.63 -9.77 12.14
N GLY A 36 6.52 -8.86 11.16
CA GLY A 36 5.72 -9.04 9.95
C GLY A 36 6.42 -9.80 8.82
N ALA A 37 7.70 -10.18 8.94
CA ALA A 37 8.46 -10.74 7.81
C ALA A 37 7.86 -12.03 7.23
N GLY A 38 7.19 -12.83 8.06
CA GLY A 38 6.49 -14.06 7.64
C GLY A 38 5.14 -13.82 6.95
N LEU A 39 4.66 -12.57 6.86
CA LEU A 39 3.37 -12.25 6.24
C LEU A 39 3.45 -12.31 4.71
N ARG A 40 2.36 -12.74 4.07
CA ARG A 40 2.25 -12.71 2.61
C ARG A 40 2.16 -11.26 2.10
N LYS A 41 3.29 -10.73 1.59
CA LYS A 41 3.43 -9.38 1.00
C LYS A 41 2.30 -9.00 0.05
N ALA A 42 1.90 -9.91 -0.84
CA ALA A 42 0.80 -9.68 -1.80
C ALA A 42 -0.53 -9.37 -1.11
N ARG A 43 -0.88 -10.13 -0.06
CA ARG A 43 -2.13 -9.94 0.70
C ARG A 43 -2.10 -8.62 1.46
N VAL A 44 -0.97 -8.30 2.08
CA VAL A 44 -0.76 -7.01 2.76
C VAL A 44 -0.91 -5.87 1.77
N ALA A 45 -0.24 -5.94 0.62
CA ALA A 45 -0.31 -4.92 -0.42
C ALA A 45 -1.75 -4.68 -0.92
N HIS A 46 -2.52 -5.75 -1.13
CA HIS A 46 -3.93 -5.63 -1.53
C HIS A 46 -4.81 -4.98 -0.45
N GLN A 47 -4.64 -5.35 0.82
CA GLN A 47 -5.41 -4.78 1.92
C GLN A 47 -5.09 -3.29 2.11
N VAL A 48 -3.81 -2.94 2.20
CA VAL A 48 -3.35 -1.55 2.30
C VAL A 48 -3.87 -0.72 1.14
N ARG A 49 -3.84 -1.27 -0.08
CA ARG A 49 -4.40 -0.62 -1.28
C ARG A 49 -5.91 -0.41 -1.20
N GLN A 50 -6.67 -1.34 -0.61
CA GLN A 50 -8.12 -1.17 -0.43
C GLN A 50 -8.41 -0.04 0.55
N ASP A 51 -7.72 -0.01 1.69
CA ASP A 51 -7.92 1.02 2.71
C ASP A 51 -7.48 2.40 2.23
N MET A 52 -6.32 2.47 1.59
CA MET A 52 -5.83 3.70 0.98
C MET A 52 -6.77 4.22 -0.10
N TRP A 53 -7.33 3.33 -0.94
CA TRP A 53 -8.34 3.74 -1.93
C TRP A 53 -9.59 4.29 -1.25
N ARG A 54 -10.08 3.66 -0.17
CA ARG A 54 -11.26 4.16 0.56
C ARG A 54 -11.04 5.57 1.13
N ALA A 55 -9.84 5.86 1.62
CA ALA A 55 -9.47 7.17 2.17
C ALA A 55 -9.22 8.25 1.11
N LEU A 56 -8.73 7.86 -0.08
CA LEU A 56 -8.26 8.80 -1.12
C LEU A 56 -9.04 8.74 -2.42
N GLN A 57 -10.12 7.97 -2.53
CA GLN A 57 -10.95 7.88 -3.75
C GLN A 57 -11.50 9.24 -4.22
N ASN A 58 -11.68 10.19 -3.29
CA ASN A 58 -12.13 11.55 -3.60
C ASN A 58 -11.02 12.42 -4.22
N LEU A 59 -9.76 11.96 -4.21
CA LEU A 59 -8.64 12.66 -4.81
C LEU A 59 -8.63 12.43 -6.33
N ARG A 60 -8.99 13.47 -7.08
CA ARG A 60 -9.04 13.40 -8.54
C ARG A 60 -7.64 13.11 -9.12
N GLY A 61 -7.57 12.13 -10.02
CA GLY A 61 -6.32 11.78 -10.70
C GLY A 61 -5.37 10.91 -9.88
N PHE A 62 -5.78 10.42 -8.72
CA PHE A 62 -4.95 9.54 -7.89
C PHE A 62 -4.82 8.13 -8.50
N ALA A 63 -3.56 7.68 -8.64
CA ALA A 63 -3.17 6.35 -9.07
C ALA A 63 -2.41 5.66 -7.92
N PRO A 64 -3.06 4.77 -7.16
CA PRO A 64 -2.46 4.14 -5.98
C PRO A 64 -1.29 3.22 -6.35
N VAL A 65 -0.25 3.28 -5.52
CA VAL A 65 0.92 2.42 -5.56
C VAL A 65 1.25 1.98 -4.12
N VAL A 66 1.46 0.69 -3.92
CA VAL A 66 1.85 0.11 -2.63
C VAL A 66 3.08 -0.76 -2.85
N ARG A 67 4.15 -0.50 -2.11
CA ARG A 67 5.35 -1.33 -2.08
C ARG A 67 5.49 -1.98 -0.71
N VAL A 68 5.75 -3.28 -0.68
CA VAL A 68 5.89 -4.06 0.55
C VAL A 68 7.18 -4.86 0.49
N ARG A 69 8.10 -4.64 1.44
CA ARG A 69 9.38 -5.35 1.53
C ARG A 69 9.56 -5.97 2.92
N SER A 70 10.23 -7.12 2.96
CA SER A 70 10.70 -7.67 4.24
C SER A 70 12.01 -6.97 4.61
N SER A 71 12.14 -6.53 5.85
CA SER A 71 13.35 -5.90 6.38
C SER A 71 13.69 -6.58 7.70
N GLY A 72 14.61 -7.56 7.66
CA GLY A 72 14.85 -8.46 8.79
C GLY A 72 13.58 -9.22 9.18
N ASP A 73 13.22 -9.18 10.46
CA ASP A 73 11.98 -9.78 11.00
C ASP A 73 10.73 -8.91 10.77
N ASN A 74 10.90 -7.72 10.22
CA ASN A 74 9.84 -6.74 10.05
C ASN A 74 9.35 -6.69 8.60
N LEU A 75 8.13 -6.15 8.42
CA LEU A 75 7.57 -5.86 7.11
C LEU A 75 7.40 -4.36 6.93
N GLU A 76 8.17 -3.79 6.02
CA GLU A 76 8.05 -2.38 5.66
C GLU A 76 7.06 -2.21 4.51
N ILE A 77 6.13 -1.29 4.69
CA ILE A 77 5.06 -0.99 3.75
C ILE A 77 5.16 0.50 3.40
N THR A 78 5.41 0.78 2.13
CA THR A 78 5.32 2.13 1.55
C THR A 78 4.01 2.22 0.76
N ALA A 79 3.08 3.07 1.21
CA ALA A 79 1.81 3.29 0.53
C ALA A 79 1.73 4.72 0.01
N GLY A 80 1.21 4.90 -1.20
CA GLY A 80 1.06 6.21 -1.80
C GLY A 80 0.56 6.12 -3.23
N GLY A 81 1.08 6.98 -4.09
CA GLY A 81 0.81 6.90 -5.51
C GLY A 81 1.10 8.17 -6.27
N ALA A 82 0.74 8.15 -7.55
CA ALA A 82 0.84 9.30 -8.44
C ALA A 82 -0.46 10.11 -8.39
N VAL A 83 -0.37 11.42 -8.52
CA VAL A 83 -1.55 12.30 -8.59
C VAL A 83 -1.41 13.19 -9.82
N ALA A 84 -2.39 13.12 -10.72
CA ALA A 84 -2.42 13.98 -11.89
C ALA A 84 -2.88 15.40 -11.50
N GLY A 85 -1.95 16.36 -11.52
CA GLY A 85 -2.22 17.79 -11.32
C GLY A 85 -1.84 18.31 -9.93
N ARG A 86 -2.36 19.48 -9.56
CA ARG A 86 -2.13 20.09 -8.24
C ARG A 86 -3.02 19.41 -7.19
N PHE A 87 -2.43 19.03 -6.07
CA PHE A 87 -3.13 18.41 -4.96
C PHE A 87 -2.54 18.89 -3.62
N PRO A 88 -3.31 18.84 -2.51
CA PRO A 88 -2.79 19.19 -1.21
C PRO A 88 -1.88 18.07 -0.70
N LYS A 89 -0.59 18.13 -1.05
CA LYS A 89 0.39 17.06 -0.75
C LYS A 89 0.43 16.72 0.74
N THR A 90 0.54 17.73 1.60
CA THR A 90 0.59 17.57 3.06
C THR A 90 -0.67 16.89 3.61
N GLU A 91 -1.85 17.29 3.14
CA GLU A 91 -3.11 16.70 3.61
C GLU A 91 -3.27 15.25 3.11
N THR A 92 -2.93 14.98 1.84
CA THR A 92 -2.94 13.63 1.29
C THR A 92 -1.97 12.72 2.02
N GLU A 93 -0.76 13.20 2.31
CA GLU A 93 0.23 12.45 3.08
C GLU A 93 -0.26 12.16 4.50
N ALA A 94 -0.87 13.15 5.17
CA ALA A 94 -1.49 12.96 6.48
C ALA A 94 -2.61 11.92 6.46
N ARG A 95 -3.45 11.89 5.40
CA ARG A 95 -4.49 10.86 5.23
C ARG A 95 -3.90 9.48 4.99
N ILE A 96 -2.86 9.36 4.17
CA ILE A 96 -2.15 8.07 3.97
C ILE A 96 -1.58 7.61 5.30
N ARG A 97 -0.92 8.52 6.03
CA ARG A 97 -0.34 8.22 7.33
C ARG A 97 -1.39 7.79 8.34
N ALA A 98 -2.55 8.45 8.40
CA ALA A 98 -3.65 8.04 9.26
C ALA A 98 -4.16 6.62 8.93
N VAL A 99 -4.20 6.23 7.65
CA VAL A 99 -4.54 4.86 7.24
C VAL A 99 -3.48 3.86 7.70
N LEU A 100 -2.20 4.22 7.53
CA LEU A 100 -1.06 3.39 7.89
C LEU A 100 -0.85 3.26 9.40
N ASP A 101 -1.16 4.30 10.17
CA ASP A 101 -1.00 4.38 11.63
C ASP A 101 -2.21 3.82 12.39
N ASN A 102 -3.29 3.49 11.69
CA ASN A 102 -4.47 2.89 12.30
C ASN A 102 -4.21 1.45 12.78
N GLU A 103 -4.29 1.24 14.09
CA GLU A 103 -4.03 -0.06 14.73
C GLU A 103 -5.02 -1.15 14.28
N HIS A 104 -6.30 -0.81 14.07
CA HIS A 104 -7.30 -1.77 13.57
C HIS A 104 -6.96 -2.25 12.16
N HIS A 105 -6.50 -1.36 11.29
CA HIS A 105 -6.04 -1.73 9.96
C HIS A 105 -4.81 -2.65 10.04
N ARG A 106 -3.80 -2.27 10.84
CA ARG A 106 -2.57 -3.07 11.03
C ARG A 106 -2.87 -4.47 11.54
N ALA A 107 -3.73 -4.59 12.56
CA ALA A 107 -4.15 -5.88 13.11
C ALA A 107 -4.87 -6.74 12.06
N ARG A 108 -5.78 -6.13 11.28
CA ARG A 108 -6.52 -6.82 10.21
C ARG A 108 -5.58 -7.29 9.08
N TRP A 109 -4.63 -6.45 8.66
CA TRP A 109 -3.64 -6.81 7.64
C TRP A 109 -2.80 -8.01 8.10
N GLY A 110 -2.30 -7.95 9.32
CA GLY A 110 -1.53 -9.04 9.93
C GLY A 110 -2.32 -10.35 9.97
N ARG A 111 -3.57 -10.33 10.44
CA ARG A 111 -4.43 -11.51 10.48
C ARG A 111 -4.67 -12.11 9.09
N TYR A 112 -5.12 -11.29 8.14
CA TYR A 112 -5.44 -11.75 6.79
C TYR A 112 -4.21 -12.28 6.03
N ALA A 113 -3.04 -11.72 6.30
CA ALA A 113 -1.79 -12.15 5.69
C ALA A 113 -1.18 -13.41 6.33
N LYS A 114 -1.57 -13.78 7.57
CA LYS A 114 -1.21 -15.04 8.25
C LYS A 114 -2.04 -16.24 7.77
N GLU A 115 -3.32 -16.05 7.43
CA GLU A 115 -4.28 -17.12 7.11
C GLU A 115 -4.07 -17.78 5.72
N ALA A 116 -2.86 -18.22 5.37
CA ALA A 116 -2.59 -18.93 4.13
C ALA A 116 -1.81 -20.23 4.38
N LYS A 117 -2.44 -21.15 5.10
CA LYS A 117 -2.12 -22.58 5.02
C LYS A 117 -3.33 -23.28 4.41
N ARG A 118 -3.29 -23.46 3.09
CA ARG A 118 -3.94 -24.57 2.39
C ARG A 118 -2.96 -25.02 1.32
#